data_AF-A0A368F6M7-F1
#
_entry.id   AF-A0A368F6M7-F1
#
_cell.length_a   1.000
_cell.length_b   1.000
_cell.length_c   1.000
_cell.angle_alpha   90.00
_cell.angle_beta   90.00
_cell.angle_gamma   90.00
#
_symmetry.space_group_name_H-M   'P 1'
#
loop_
_entity.id
_entity.type
_entity.pdbx_description
1 polymer ?
#
loop_
_entity_poly.entity_id
_entity_poly.type
_entity_poly.pdbx_seq_one_letter_code
_entity_poly.pdbx_strand_id
1 'polypeptide(L)'
;LFSPEIGPDSELSRTIEELNQLTLNIFYSGLNGAVQKILSKMGAPDYDLLPVPAVHQILMLLRDVLETHDGAMAGKTNSEEEFNKIFSCVLDPLYRSVQVAATHLHSPLDVAVYTLNCLSAIYSLVILYPFTDSRLEMIKALMEGNEDVLVSEEASTILANTGLINLYQKAAAHDKNQGPLSAIPGMDAASVNNIMVQFDVFLAQPDKYELDQIAKISSARTRESVKQRTVDNVVAAYSVVVNKLEDPFNAYQNVAYKSVEQVKELLK
;
A
#
# COMPACT_ATOMS: atom_id res chain seq x y z
N LEU A 1 -22.15 60.23 0.33
CA LEU A 1 -22.78 58.89 0.19
C LEU A 1 -22.74 58.55 -1.29
N PHE A 2 -21.62 58.01 -1.77
CA PHE A 2 -21.58 57.44 -3.11
C PHE A 2 -21.93 55.96 -2.95
N SER A 3 -23.15 55.61 -3.32
CA SER A 3 -23.51 54.22 -3.57
C SER A 3 -22.62 53.72 -4.71
N PRO A 4 -22.03 52.51 -4.64
CA PRO A 4 -21.34 51.97 -5.80
C PRO A 4 -22.31 51.94 -6.98
N GLU A 5 -21.92 52.53 -8.11
CA GLU A 5 -22.75 52.65 -9.33
C GLU A 5 -23.09 51.28 -9.95
N ILE A 6 -22.44 50.22 -9.48
CA ILE A 6 -22.67 48.83 -9.87
C ILE A 6 -22.98 48.05 -8.60
N GLY A 7 -24.26 47.80 -8.35
CA GLY A 7 -24.71 46.96 -7.26
C GLY A 7 -24.48 45.46 -7.55
N PRO A 8 -24.47 44.60 -6.52
CA PRO A 8 -24.42 43.15 -6.70
C PRO A 8 -25.55 42.62 -7.59
N ASP A 9 -26.70 43.28 -7.61
CA ASP A 9 -27.87 42.93 -8.45
C ASP A 9 -27.87 43.61 -9.83
N SER A 10 -26.75 44.22 -10.26
CA SER A 10 -26.69 44.85 -11.59
C SER A 10 -26.66 43.80 -12.70
N GLU A 11 -27.19 44.15 -13.87
CA GLU A 11 -27.11 43.28 -15.07
C GLU A 11 -25.66 42.97 -15.47
N LEU A 12 -24.72 43.88 -15.20
CA LEU A 12 -23.29 43.61 -15.42
C LEU A 12 -22.77 42.54 -14.46
N SER A 13 -23.09 42.65 -13.17
CA SER A 13 -22.70 41.67 -12.15
C SER A 13 -23.24 40.28 -12.52
N ARG A 14 -24.51 40.22 -12.92
CA ARG A 14 -25.14 38.98 -13.38
C ARG A 14 -24.49 38.41 -14.64
N THR A 15 -24.20 39.25 -15.64
CA THR A 15 -23.52 38.82 -16.87
C THR A 15 -22.12 38.27 -16.58
N ILE A 16 -21.37 38.90 -15.67
CA ILE A 16 -20.04 38.42 -15.25
C ILE A 16 -20.15 37.07 -14.55
N GLU A 17 -21.15 36.89 -13.68
CA GLU A 17 -21.39 35.62 -13.01
C GLU A 17 -21.75 34.50 -14.00
N GLU A 18 -22.67 34.78 -14.94
CA GLU A 18 -23.06 33.83 -16.00
C GLU A 18 -21.86 33.47 -16.90
N LEU A 19 -21.02 34.44 -17.27
CA LEU A 19 -19.79 34.21 -18.04
C LEU A 19 -18.77 33.37 -17.24
N ASN A 20 -18.62 33.63 -15.95
CA ASN A 20 -17.74 32.85 -15.08
C ASN A 20 -18.20 31.39 -14.98
N GLN A 21 -19.51 31.16 -14.77
CA GLN A 21 -20.09 29.82 -14.77
C GLN A 21 -19.89 29.08 -16.09
N LEU A 22 -20.15 29.76 -17.22
CA LEU A 22 -19.91 29.19 -18.55
C LEU A 22 -18.45 28.81 -18.76
N THR A 23 -17.52 29.69 -18.38
CA THR A 23 -16.07 29.46 -18.49
C THR A 23 -15.64 28.25 -17.67
N LEU A 24 -16.11 28.14 -16.42
CA LEU A 24 -15.83 26.98 -15.56
C LEU A 24 -16.39 25.68 -16.17
N ASN A 25 -17.60 25.69 -16.72
CA ASN A 25 -18.18 24.53 -17.38
C ASN A 25 -17.36 24.07 -18.59
N ILE A 26 -16.91 25.00 -19.43
CA ILE A 26 -16.04 24.70 -20.57
C ILE A 26 -14.70 24.14 -20.09
N PHE A 27 -14.10 24.73 -19.05
CA PHE A 27 -12.86 24.25 -18.45
C PHE A 27 -12.97 22.81 -17.96
N TYR A 28 -13.96 22.50 -17.11
CA TYR A 28 -14.13 21.15 -16.57
C TYR A 28 -14.51 20.13 -17.65
N SER A 29 -15.28 20.53 -18.67
CA SER A 29 -15.56 19.69 -19.83
C SER A 29 -14.28 19.36 -20.61
N GLY A 30 -13.44 20.38 -20.87
CA GLY A 30 -12.16 20.21 -21.53
C GLY A 30 -11.17 19.35 -20.73
N LEU A 31 -11.08 19.58 -19.42
CA LEU A 31 -10.24 18.80 -18.51
C LEU A 31 -10.66 17.33 -18.50
N ASN A 32 -11.96 17.04 -18.34
CA ASN A 32 -12.49 15.68 -18.43
C ASN A 32 -12.15 15.04 -19.78
N GLY A 33 -12.33 15.76 -20.89
CA GLY A 33 -11.99 15.27 -22.22
C GLY A 33 -10.50 14.93 -22.37
N ALA A 34 -9.62 15.76 -21.83
CA ALA A 34 -8.18 15.52 -21.83
C ALA A 34 -7.80 14.29 -20.98
N VAL A 35 -8.35 14.18 -19.77
CA VAL A 35 -8.16 13.03 -18.88
C VAL A 35 -8.59 11.74 -19.57
N GLN A 36 -9.81 11.69 -20.12
CA GLN A 36 -10.31 10.50 -20.80
C GLN A 36 -9.47 10.11 -22.02
N LYS A 37 -9.00 11.09 -22.79
CA LYS A 37 -8.13 10.86 -23.96
C LYS A 37 -6.77 10.28 -23.58
N ILE A 38 -6.22 10.66 -22.43
CA ILE A 38 -4.97 10.09 -21.93
C ILE A 38 -5.23 8.67 -21.38
N LEU A 39 -6.27 8.52 -20.55
CA LEU A 39 -6.61 7.24 -19.93
C LEU A 39 -7.06 6.18 -20.94
N SER A 40 -7.61 6.56 -22.10
CA SER A 40 -7.94 5.62 -23.17
C SER A 40 -6.70 4.94 -23.78
N LYS A 41 -5.50 5.44 -23.49
CA LYS A 41 -4.21 4.85 -23.89
C LYS A 41 -3.59 4.01 -22.77
N MET A 42 -4.27 3.83 -21.65
CA MET A 42 -3.77 3.01 -20.56
C MET A 42 -3.73 1.54 -21.03
N GLY A 43 -2.51 1.02 -21.13
CA GLY A 43 -2.24 -0.37 -21.49
C GLY A 43 -2.03 -1.26 -20.28
N ALA A 44 -1.78 -2.54 -20.53
CA ALA A 44 -1.35 -3.47 -19.49
C ALA A 44 0.02 -3.04 -18.90
N PRO A 45 0.25 -3.23 -17.59
CA PRO A 45 1.56 -3.03 -16.97
C PRO A 45 2.63 -3.92 -17.60
N ASP A 46 3.87 -3.44 -17.62
CA ASP A 46 5.03 -4.23 -18.04
C ASP A 46 5.55 -5.09 -16.87
N TYR A 47 6.52 -5.96 -17.14
CA TYR A 47 7.12 -6.88 -16.17
C TYR A 47 7.86 -6.17 -15.01
N ASP A 48 8.27 -4.91 -15.21
CA ASP A 48 8.89 -4.08 -14.19
C ASP A 48 7.89 -3.57 -13.13
N LEU A 49 6.58 -3.71 -13.39
CA LEU A 49 5.48 -3.27 -12.53
C LEU A 49 5.53 -1.76 -12.19
N LEU A 50 6.19 -0.96 -13.03
CA LEU A 50 6.21 0.50 -12.87
C LEU A 50 4.93 1.14 -13.43
N PRO A 51 4.57 2.37 -13.02
CA PRO A 51 3.41 3.05 -13.54
C PRO A 51 3.53 3.24 -15.06
N VAL A 52 2.48 2.88 -15.80
CA VAL A 52 2.47 3.04 -17.26
C VAL A 52 2.53 4.54 -17.63
N PRO A 53 3.05 4.91 -18.82
CA PRO A 53 3.25 6.30 -19.20
C PRO A 53 2.00 7.20 -19.08
N ALA A 54 0.80 6.64 -19.27
CA ALA A 54 -0.46 7.35 -19.11
C ALA A 54 -0.66 7.91 -17.69
N VAL A 55 -0.22 7.18 -16.65
CA VAL A 55 -0.28 7.64 -15.25
C VAL A 55 0.54 8.92 -15.09
N HIS A 56 1.78 8.92 -15.58
CA HIS A 56 2.66 10.09 -15.53
C HIS A 56 2.07 11.28 -16.30
N GLN A 57 1.50 11.05 -17.48
CA GLN A 57 0.85 12.10 -18.28
C GLN A 57 -0.33 12.75 -17.54
N ILE A 58 -1.15 11.96 -16.84
CA ILE A 58 -2.25 12.49 -16.02
C ILE A 58 -1.70 13.33 -14.85
N LEU A 59 -0.64 12.86 -14.19
CA LEU A 59 -0.02 13.60 -13.08
C LEU A 59 0.58 14.93 -13.55
N MET A 60 1.19 14.98 -14.73
CA MET A 60 1.67 16.23 -15.32
C MET A 60 0.52 17.17 -15.70
N LEU A 61 -0.56 16.64 -16.30
CA LEU A 61 -1.76 17.43 -16.56
C LEU A 61 -2.34 18.04 -15.26
N LEU A 62 -2.44 17.24 -14.19
CA LEU A 62 -2.92 17.72 -12.89
C LEU A 62 -2.03 18.85 -12.36
N ARG A 63 -0.71 18.65 -12.42
CA ARG A 63 0.26 19.65 -12.01
C ARG A 63 0.08 20.97 -12.77
N ASP A 64 0.05 20.91 -14.09
CA ASP A 64 -0.09 22.09 -14.96
C ASP A 64 -1.38 22.86 -14.66
N VAL A 65 -2.48 22.12 -14.44
CA VAL A 65 -3.78 22.71 -14.08
C VAL A 65 -3.72 23.41 -12.73
N LEU A 66 -3.13 22.78 -11.71
CA LEU A 66 -3.04 23.35 -10.37
C LEU A 66 -2.10 24.56 -10.31
N GLU A 67 -0.96 24.53 -11.01
CA GLU A 67 -0.03 25.66 -11.09
C GLU A 67 -0.65 26.86 -11.84
N THR A 68 -1.48 26.62 -12.85
CA THR A 68 -2.21 27.69 -13.56
C THR A 68 -3.35 28.27 -12.72
N HIS A 69 -4.00 27.44 -11.90
CA HIS A 69 -5.14 27.82 -11.05
C HIS A 69 -4.71 28.67 -9.85
N ASP A 70 -3.58 28.35 -9.20
CA ASP A 70 -3.07 29.07 -8.01
C ASP A 70 -2.83 30.57 -8.31
N GLY A 71 -2.26 30.88 -9.48
CA GLY A 71 -2.06 32.26 -9.92
C GLY A 71 -3.34 33.05 -10.21
N ALA A 72 -4.44 32.37 -10.55
CA ALA A 72 -5.72 33.00 -10.90
C ALA A 72 -6.67 33.18 -9.70
N MET A 73 -6.38 32.55 -8.56
CA MET A 73 -7.31 32.36 -7.44
C MET A 73 -6.93 33.08 -6.15
N ALA A 74 -5.83 33.82 -6.14
CA ALA A 74 -5.41 34.63 -5.01
C ALA A 74 -6.57 35.55 -4.51
N GLY A 75 -7.16 35.22 -3.36
CA GLY A 75 -8.16 36.03 -2.68
C GLY A 75 -9.63 35.54 -2.69
N LYS A 76 -9.94 34.35 -3.20
CA LYS A 76 -11.33 33.81 -3.18
C LYS A 76 -11.65 32.93 -1.97
N THR A 77 -12.87 33.05 -1.46
CA THR A 77 -13.43 32.32 -0.30
C THR A 77 -13.74 30.83 -0.56
N ASN A 78 -13.86 30.38 -1.81
CA ASN A 78 -14.24 28.98 -2.16
C ASN A 78 -13.08 28.13 -2.72
N SER A 79 -11.83 28.49 -2.43
CA SER A 79 -10.65 27.85 -3.03
C SER A 79 -10.58 26.33 -2.76
N GLU A 80 -10.96 25.87 -1.57
CA GLU A 80 -10.97 24.44 -1.23
C GLU A 80 -11.90 23.60 -2.11
N GLU A 81 -13.12 24.08 -2.37
CA GLU A 81 -14.11 23.36 -3.17
C GLU A 81 -13.63 23.21 -4.63
N GLU A 82 -13.00 24.24 -5.18
CA GLU A 82 -12.46 24.22 -6.54
C GLU A 82 -11.26 23.27 -6.68
N PHE A 83 -10.33 23.29 -5.73
CA PHE A 83 -9.23 22.31 -5.69
C PHE A 83 -9.77 20.89 -5.62
N ASN A 84 -10.74 20.63 -4.75
CA ASN A 84 -11.35 19.32 -4.62
C ASN A 84 -12.06 18.86 -5.89
N LYS A 85 -12.74 19.77 -6.62
CA LYS A 85 -13.34 19.47 -7.93
C LYS A 85 -12.29 19.10 -8.98
N ILE A 86 -11.18 19.82 -9.04
CA ILE A 86 -10.06 19.50 -9.94
C ILE A 86 -9.49 18.13 -9.59
N PHE A 87 -9.20 17.87 -8.31
CA PHE A 87 -8.70 16.57 -7.89
C PHE A 87 -9.67 15.43 -8.21
N SER A 88 -10.97 15.57 -7.96
CA SER A 88 -11.95 14.53 -8.30
C SER A 88 -12.03 14.28 -9.80
N CYS A 89 -12.00 15.35 -10.59
CA CYS A 89 -12.05 15.29 -12.05
C CYS A 89 -10.88 14.47 -12.64
N VAL A 90 -9.71 14.53 -12.01
CA VAL A 90 -8.48 13.92 -12.53
C VAL A 90 -8.11 12.61 -11.83
N LEU A 91 -8.08 12.61 -10.50
CA LEU A 91 -7.59 11.47 -9.71
C LEU A 91 -8.60 10.34 -9.64
N ASP A 92 -9.91 10.61 -9.54
CA ASP A 92 -10.90 9.55 -9.41
C ASP A 92 -10.94 8.64 -10.66
N PRO A 93 -10.92 9.19 -11.90
CA PRO A 93 -10.72 8.37 -13.10
C PRO A 93 -9.38 7.65 -13.13
N LEU A 94 -8.29 8.32 -12.71
CA LEU A 94 -6.96 7.70 -12.67
C LEU A 94 -6.94 6.47 -11.76
N TYR A 95 -7.49 6.54 -10.56
CA TYR A 95 -7.56 5.41 -9.64
C TYR A 95 -8.29 4.22 -10.25
N ARG A 96 -9.45 4.47 -10.87
CA ARG A 96 -10.23 3.42 -11.55
C ARG A 96 -9.43 2.80 -12.68
N SER A 97 -8.74 3.60 -13.49
CA SER A 97 -7.94 3.10 -14.59
C SER A 97 -6.73 2.29 -14.10
N VAL A 98 -6.07 2.70 -13.01
CA VAL A 98 -5.00 1.91 -12.37
C VAL A 98 -5.52 0.54 -11.92
N GLN A 99 -6.70 0.49 -11.30
CA GLN A 99 -7.34 -0.78 -10.90
C GLN A 99 -7.66 -1.67 -12.10
N VAL A 100 -8.21 -1.09 -13.18
CA VAL A 100 -8.49 -1.83 -14.42
C VAL A 100 -7.19 -2.35 -15.04
N ALA A 101 -6.15 -1.52 -15.13
CA ALA A 101 -4.84 -1.94 -15.64
C ALA A 101 -4.25 -3.11 -14.84
N ALA A 102 -4.40 -3.08 -13.51
CA ALA A 102 -3.94 -4.15 -12.64
C ALA A 102 -4.65 -5.48 -12.89
N THR A 103 -5.89 -5.50 -13.41
CA THR A 103 -6.60 -6.76 -13.74
C THR A 103 -5.94 -7.56 -14.87
N HIS A 104 -5.01 -6.97 -15.62
CA HIS A 104 -4.21 -7.68 -16.61
C HIS A 104 -3.06 -8.50 -16.00
N LEU A 105 -2.78 -8.31 -14.71
CA LEU A 105 -1.77 -9.06 -13.97
C LEU A 105 -2.41 -10.31 -13.36
N HIS A 106 -1.72 -11.45 -13.46
CA HIS A 106 -2.24 -12.75 -13.01
C HIS A 106 -1.86 -13.05 -11.55
N SER A 107 -0.81 -12.42 -11.03
CA SER A 107 -0.34 -12.60 -9.66
C SER A 107 -0.88 -11.50 -8.75
N PRO A 108 -1.51 -11.83 -7.61
CA PRO A 108 -1.89 -10.84 -6.61
C PRO A 108 -0.71 -10.00 -6.09
N LEU A 109 0.50 -10.57 -6.08
CA LEU A 109 1.71 -9.85 -5.68
C LEU A 109 2.12 -8.81 -6.73
N ASP A 110 2.01 -9.17 -8.01
CA ASP A 110 2.31 -8.23 -9.08
C ASP A 110 1.30 -7.08 -9.08
N VAL A 111 0.02 -7.39 -8.84
CA VAL A 111 -1.05 -6.38 -8.63
C VAL A 111 -0.70 -5.45 -7.49
N ALA A 112 -0.28 -5.99 -6.35
CA ALA A 112 0.05 -5.21 -5.17
C ALA A 112 1.23 -4.25 -5.43
N VAL A 113 2.31 -4.73 -6.04
CA VAL A 113 3.48 -3.89 -6.37
C VAL A 113 3.14 -2.82 -7.40
N TYR A 114 2.46 -3.17 -8.49
CA TYR A 114 2.06 -2.18 -9.50
C TYR A 114 1.16 -1.09 -8.90
N THR A 115 0.22 -1.49 -8.05
CA THR A 115 -0.69 -0.56 -7.37
C THR A 115 0.09 0.34 -6.41
N LEU A 116 1.01 -0.21 -5.59
CA LEU A 116 1.90 0.55 -4.72
C LEU A 116 2.73 1.58 -5.48
N ASN A 117 3.28 1.19 -6.63
CA ASN A 117 4.08 2.07 -7.48
C ASN A 117 3.24 3.22 -8.04
N CYS A 118 2.02 2.95 -8.51
CA CYS A 118 1.09 3.98 -8.97
C CYS A 118 0.67 4.92 -7.84
N LEU A 119 0.28 4.38 -6.69
CA LEU A 119 -0.14 5.16 -5.52
C LEU A 119 1.00 6.03 -4.98
N SER A 120 2.24 5.53 -4.97
CA SER A 120 3.42 6.29 -4.56
C SER A 120 3.67 7.50 -5.48
N ALA A 121 3.50 7.33 -6.79
CA ALA A 121 3.63 8.42 -7.75
C ALA A 121 2.52 9.48 -7.56
N ILE A 122 1.28 9.04 -7.34
CA ILE A 122 0.15 9.94 -7.06
C ILE A 122 0.37 10.69 -5.75
N TYR A 123 0.73 9.98 -4.67
CA TYR A 123 1.01 10.56 -3.36
C TYR A 123 2.07 11.66 -3.42
N SER A 124 3.17 11.40 -4.13
CA SER A 124 4.32 12.30 -4.23
C SER A 124 3.96 13.64 -4.90
N LEU A 125 2.96 13.64 -5.79
CA LEU A 125 2.44 14.88 -6.37
C LEU A 125 1.41 15.54 -5.45
N VAL A 126 0.43 14.77 -4.98
CA VAL A 126 -0.74 15.29 -4.25
C VAL A 126 -0.32 15.96 -2.94
N ILE A 127 0.70 15.45 -2.25
CA ILE A 127 1.19 16.03 -0.99
C ILE A 127 1.73 17.46 -1.11
N LEU A 128 2.04 17.91 -2.34
CA LEU A 128 2.58 19.24 -2.59
C LEU A 128 1.50 20.33 -2.60
N TYR A 129 0.22 19.95 -2.55
CA TYR A 129 -0.92 20.87 -2.71
C TYR A 129 -1.81 20.91 -1.46
N PRO A 130 -2.45 22.06 -1.19
CA PRO A 130 -3.35 22.22 -0.05
C PRO A 130 -4.65 21.42 -0.24
N PHE A 131 -5.39 21.23 0.86
CA PHE A 131 -6.70 20.58 0.88
C PHE A 131 -6.69 19.10 0.46
N THR A 132 -5.56 18.42 0.67
CA THR A 132 -5.36 17.04 0.22
C THR A 132 -5.37 16.00 1.34
N ASP A 133 -5.53 16.40 2.60
CA ASP A 133 -5.39 15.52 3.77
C ASP A 133 -6.23 14.24 3.67
N SER A 134 -7.53 14.37 3.39
CA SER A 134 -8.43 13.20 3.25
C SER A 134 -8.01 12.27 2.10
N ARG A 135 -7.50 12.82 1.00
CA ARG A 135 -7.01 12.02 -0.13
C ARG A 135 -5.71 11.32 0.21
N LEU A 136 -4.79 12.01 0.89
CA LEU A 136 -3.53 11.42 1.35
C LEU A 136 -3.78 10.30 2.35
N GLU A 137 -4.76 10.44 3.25
CA GLU A 137 -5.18 9.39 4.17
C GLU A 137 -5.73 8.17 3.42
N MET A 138 -6.62 8.39 2.44
CA MET A 138 -7.13 7.30 1.57
C MET A 138 -5.99 6.60 0.81
N ILE A 139 -5.05 7.35 0.22
CA ILE A 139 -3.91 6.77 -0.51
C ILE A 139 -3.05 5.93 0.45
N LYS A 140 -2.75 6.43 1.64
CA LYS A 140 -1.98 5.68 2.65
C LYS A 140 -2.66 4.38 3.03
N ALA A 141 -3.97 4.41 3.31
CA ALA A 141 -4.73 3.20 3.64
C ALA A 141 -4.72 2.17 2.50
N LEU A 142 -4.82 2.62 1.24
CA LEU A 142 -4.68 1.75 0.08
C LEU A 142 -3.26 1.19 -0.06
N MET A 143 -2.23 1.99 0.20
CA MET A 143 -0.85 1.53 0.19
C MET A 143 -0.63 0.47 1.28
N GLU A 144 -1.06 0.73 2.51
CA GLU A 144 -0.98 -0.22 3.62
C GLU A 144 -1.64 -1.56 3.29
N GLY A 145 -2.85 -1.54 2.71
CA GLY A 145 -3.53 -2.77 2.30
C GLY A 145 -2.78 -3.57 1.22
N ASN A 146 -2.04 -2.91 0.32
CA ASN A 146 -1.20 -3.62 -0.66
C ASN A 146 0.12 -4.12 -0.03
N GLU A 147 0.69 -3.37 0.93
CA GLU A 147 1.81 -3.87 1.74
C GLU A 147 1.42 -5.13 2.51
N ASP A 148 0.21 -5.18 3.08
CA ASP A 148 -0.31 -6.33 3.83
C ASP A 148 -0.34 -7.62 2.99
N VAL A 149 -0.71 -7.51 1.71
CA VAL A 149 -0.70 -8.65 0.78
C VAL A 149 0.71 -9.22 0.62
N LEU A 150 1.70 -8.34 0.41
CA LEU A 150 3.09 -8.74 0.22
C LEU A 150 3.67 -9.34 1.51
N VAL A 151 3.48 -8.65 2.64
CA VAL A 151 3.94 -9.08 3.97
C VAL A 151 3.35 -10.44 4.33
N SER A 152 2.05 -10.64 4.10
CA SER A 152 1.38 -11.90 4.40
C SER A 152 1.92 -13.06 3.56
N GLU A 153 2.08 -12.86 2.25
CA GLU A 153 2.55 -13.92 1.36
C GLU A 153 4.02 -14.28 1.63
N GLU A 154 4.87 -13.28 1.83
CA GLU A 154 6.29 -13.50 2.10
C GLU A 154 6.49 -14.21 3.44
N ALA A 155 5.84 -13.74 4.51
CA ALA A 155 5.90 -14.41 5.81
C ALA A 155 5.37 -15.84 5.72
N SER A 156 4.24 -16.06 5.04
CA SER A 156 3.69 -17.40 4.81
C SER A 156 4.67 -18.31 4.07
N THR A 157 5.32 -17.80 3.02
CA THR A 157 6.32 -18.52 2.22
C THR A 157 7.54 -18.89 3.05
N ILE A 158 8.06 -17.97 3.87
CA ILE A 158 9.17 -18.24 4.80
C ILE A 158 8.78 -19.35 5.79
N LEU A 159 7.61 -19.23 6.42
CA LEU A 159 7.13 -20.21 7.40
C LEU A 159 6.88 -21.59 6.75
N ALA A 160 6.39 -21.63 5.52
CA ALA A 160 6.17 -22.86 4.77
C ALA A 160 7.48 -23.53 4.39
N ASN A 161 8.43 -22.77 3.82
CA ASN A 161 9.72 -23.29 3.35
C ASN A 161 10.61 -23.80 4.51
N THR A 162 10.47 -23.22 5.70
CA THR A 162 11.16 -23.69 6.91
C THR A 162 10.41 -24.84 7.62
N GLY A 163 9.16 -25.09 7.26
CA GLY A 163 8.25 -26.01 7.96
C GLY A 163 7.69 -25.46 9.27
N LEU A 164 8.09 -24.25 9.69
CA LEU A 164 7.65 -23.60 10.93
C LEU A 164 6.13 -23.35 10.95
N ILE A 165 5.51 -23.20 9.76
CA ILE A 165 4.05 -23.03 9.65
C ILE A 165 3.28 -24.17 10.33
N ASN A 166 3.76 -25.41 10.25
CA ASN A 166 3.11 -26.57 10.86
C ASN A 166 3.21 -26.55 12.38
N LEU A 167 4.38 -26.14 12.92
CA LEU A 167 4.55 -25.98 14.35
C LEU A 167 3.68 -24.85 14.88
N TYR A 168 3.69 -23.71 14.19
CA TYR A 168 2.90 -22.54 14.54
C TYR A 168 1.40 -22.88 14.61
N GLN A 169 0.85 -23.50 13.57
CA GLN A 169 -0.57 -23.86 13.53
C GLN A 169 -0.97 -24.78 14.68
N LYS A 170 -0.18 -25.82 14.95
CA LYS A 170 -0.45 -26.75 16.07
C LYS A 170 -0.26 -26.09 17.42
N ALA A 171 0.76 -25.26 17.58
CA ALA A 171 1.01 -24.51 18.81
C ALA A 171 -0.11 -23.50 19.10
N ALA A 172 -0.56 -22.77 18.08
CA ALA A 172 -1.62 -21.77 18.21
C ALA A 172 -3.00 -22.41 18.50
N ALA A 173 -3.29 -23.56 17.89
CA ALA A 173 -4.55 -24.29 18.11
C ALA A 173 -4.54 -25.19 19.36
N HIS A 174 -3.39 -25.34 20.03
CA HIS A 174 -3.23 -26.25 21.18
C HIS A 174 -3.94 -25.73 22.42
N ASP A 175 -4.83 -26.56 22.95
CA ASP A 175 -5.52 -26.36 24.21
C ASP A 175 -5.04 -27.37 25.27
N LYS A 176 -4.99 -26.95 26.54
CA LYS A 176 -4.48 -27.81 27.64
C LYS A 176 -5.31 -29.08 27.83
N ASN A 177 -6.57 -29.11 27.41
CA ASN A 177 -7.42 -30.30 27.51
C ASN A 177 -6.98 -31.44 26.56
N GLN A 178 -6.11 -31.16 25.58
CA GLN A 178 -5.58 -32.15 24.64
C GLN A 178 -4.34 -32.90 25.18
N GLY A 179 -3.87 -32.54 26.39
CA GLY A 179 -2.63 -33.06 26.95
C GLY A 179 -1.39 -32.28 26.48
N PRO A 180 -0.17 -32.79 26.78
CA PRO A 180 1.07 -32.11 26.42
C PRO A 180 1.23 -32.05 24.90
N LEU A 181 1.65 -30.88 24.39
CA LEU A 181 1.84 -30.69 22.94
C LEU A 181 2.86 -31.67 22.35
N SER A 182 3.88 -32.09 23.10
CA SER A 182 4.86 -33.09 22.67
C SER A 182 4.29 -34.47 22.37
N ALA A 183 3.11 -34.80 22.90
CA ALA A 183 2.41 -36.06 22.62
C ALA A 183 1.54 -35.99 21.35
N ILE A 184 1.37 -34.82 20.75
CA ILE A 184 0.60 -34.65 19.51
C ILE A 184 1.46 -35.12 18.32
N PRO A 185 0.92 -35.91 17.38
CA PRO A 185 1.66 -36.40 16.21
C PRO A 185 2.37 -35.27 15.44
N GLY A 186 3.67 -35.44 15.18
CA GLY A 186 4.51 -34.46 14.49
C GLY A 186 4.85 -33.21 15.30
N MET A 187 4.64 -33.25 16.62
CA MET A 187 5.10 -32.25 17.59
C MET A 187 6.10 -32.85 18.59
N ASP A 188 6.63 -34.04 18.34
CA ASP A 188 7.67 -34.65 19.16
C ASP A 188 9.01 -33.90 19.03
N ALA A 189 9.92 -34.11 19.98
CA ALA A 189 11.19 -33.39 20.05
C ALA A 189 12.07 -33.56 18.79
N ALA A 190 12.04 -34.72 18.13
CA ALA A 190 12.83 -34.94 16.93
C ALA A 190 12.27 -34.13 15.75
N SER A 191 10.94 -34.16 15.57
CA SER A 191 10.24 -33.36 14.56
C SER A 191 10.49 -31.85 14.75
N VAL A 192 10.38 -31.35 15.99
CA VAL A 192 10.63 -29.93 16.30
C VAL A 192 12.09 -29.55 16.00
N ASN A 193 13.06 -30.34 16.47
CA ASN A 193 14.48 -30.07 16.21
C ASN A 193 14.80 -30.02 14.70
N ASN A 194 14.24 -30.93 13.90
CA ASN A 194 14.44 -30.93 12.45
C ASN A 194 13.95 -29.63 11.81
N ILE A 195 12.79 -29.12 12.25
CA ILE A 195 12.24 -27.84 11.76
C ILE A 195 13.08 -26.66 12.26
N MET A 196 13.57 -26.69 13.51
CA MET A 196 14.47 -25.65 14.03
C MET A 196 15.79 -25.58 13.24
N VAL A 197 16.32 -26.71 12.78
CA VAL A 197 17.49 -26.72 11.89
C VAL A 197 17.19 -26.08 10.54
N GLN A 198 16.01 -26.33 9.94
CA GLN A 198 15.62 -25.66 8.69
C GLN A 198 15.39 -24.16 8.89
N PHE A 199 14.81 -23.77 10.03
CA PHE A 199 14.66 -22.36 10.39
C PHE A 199 16.03 -21.68 10.57
N ASP A 200 17.01 -22.38 11.15
CA ASP A 200 18.38 -21.89 11.27
C ASP A 200 19.08 -21.66 9.91
N VAL A 201 18.78 -22.49 8.91
CA VAL A 201 19.25 -22.28 7.53
C VAL A 201 18.66 -20.98 6.96
N PHE A 202 17.38 -20.70 7.22
CA PHE A 202 16.76 -19.42 6.86
C PHE A 202 17.45 -18.24 7.57
N LEU A 203 17.64 -18.31 8.89
CA LEU A 203 18.28 -17.25 9.67
C LEU A 203 19.71 -16.94 9.20
N ALA A 204 20.42 -17.92 8.64
CA ALA A 204 21.76 -17.70 8.09
C ALA A 204 21.74 -16.92 6.77
N GLN A 205 20.66 -16.98 5.99
CA GLN A 205 20.54 -16.40 4.64
C GLN A 205 19.10 -15.93 4.36
N PRO A 206 18.58 -14.92 5.09
CA PRO A 206 17.18 -14.50 4.98
C PRO A 206 16.83 -13.93 3.60
N ASP A 207 17.76 -13.20 2.96
CA ASP A 207 17.55 -12.59 1.64
C ASP A 207 17.23 -13.60 0.53
N LYS A 208 17.56 -14.90 0.70
CA LYS A 208 17.21 -15.95 -0.28
C LYS A 208 15.72 -16.30 -0.31
N TYR A 209 14.97 -15.85 0.68
CA TYR A 209 13.54 -16.11 0.83
C TYR A 209 12.71 -14.89 0.42
N GLU A 210 13.37 -13.80 0.00
CA GLU A 210 12.69 -12.57 -0.41
C GLU A 210 11.88 -12.81 -1.69
N LEU A 211 10.67 -12.23 -1.75
CA LEU A 211 9.88 -12.25 -2.97
C LEU A 211 10.52 -11.36 -4.05
N ASP A 212 10.68 -11.89 -5.27
CA ASP A 212 11.21 -11.12 -6.42
C ASP A 212 10.44 -9.80 -6.66
N GLN A 213 9.16 -9.77 -6.30
CA GLN A 213 8.28 -8.62 -6.39
C GLN A 213 8.73 -7.44 -5.52
N ILE A 214 9.35 -7.68 -4.36
CA ILE A 214 9.74 -6.60 -3.43
C ILE A 214 10.81 -5.70 -4.05
N ALA A 215 11.73 -6.29 -4.83
CA ALA A 215 12.75 -5.54 -5.57
C ALA A 215 12.16 -4.58 -6.62
N LYS A 216 10.92 -4.83 -7.08
CA LYS A 216 10.20 -4.00 -8.07
C LYS A 216 9.39 -2.86 -7.46
N ILE A 217 9.28 -2.80 -6.12
CA ILE A 217 8.67 -1.65 -5.44
C ILE A 217 9.60 -0.45 -5.61
N SER A 218 9.10 0.64 -6.18
CA SER A 218 9.86 1.87 -6.46
C SER A 218 10.30 2.59 -5.18
N SER A 219 9.40 2.72 -4.20
CA SER A 219 9.64 3.40 -2.93
C SER A 219 10.54 2.58 -2.01
N ALA A 220 11.75 3.09 -1.72
CA ALA A 220 12.66 2.46 -0.76
C ALA A 220 12.08 2.35 0.65
N ARG A 221 11.30 3.36 1.06
CA ARG A 221 10.61 3.36 2.36
C ARG A 221 9.57 2.24 2.44
N THR A 222 8.84 2.02 1.35
CA THR A 222 7.83 0.95 1.27
C THR A 222 8.49 -0.42 1.26
N ARG A 223 9.61 -0.60 0.54
CA ARG A 223 10.40 -1.84 0.60
C ARG A 223 10.83 -2.16 2.04
N GLU A 224 11.38 -1.17 2.73
CA GLU A 224 11.80 -1.33 4.13
C GLU A 224 10.62 -1.65 5.05
N SER A 225 9.48 -0.99 4.86
CA SER A 225 8.24 -1.27 5.60
C SER A 225 7.82 -2.73 5.43
N VAL A 226 7.74 -3.22 4.18
CA VAL A 226 7.38 -4.62 3.89
C VAL A 226 8.37 -5.57 4.54
N LYS A 227 9.68 -5.36 4.35
CA LYS A 227 10.73 -6.20 4.93
C LYS A 227 10.63 -6.28 6.46
N GLN A 228 10.55 -5.14 7.14
CA GLN A 228 10.46 -5.10 8.60
C GLN A 228 9.19 -5.78 9.11
N ARG A 229 8.04 -5.54 8.47
CA ARG A 229 6.76 -6.14 8.86
C ARG A 229 6.71 -7.64 8.59
N THR A 230 7.34 -8.12 7.52
CA THR A 230 7.56 -9.55 7.26
C THR A 230 8.36 -10.18 8.40
N VAL A 231 9.48 -9.56 8.79
CA VAL A 231 10.31 -10.02 9.92
C VAL A 231 9.48 -10.08 11.20
N ASP A 232 8.73 -9.03 11.52
CA ASP A 232 7.90 -8.98 12.72
C ASP A 232 6.86 -10.12 12.76
N ASN A 233 6.23 -10.43 11.62
CA ASN A 233 5.28 -11.53 11.50
C ASN A 233 5.93 -12.90 11.67
N VAL A 234 7.09 -13.14 11.05
CA VAL A 234 7.84 -14.39 11.20
C VAL A 234 8.28 -14.59 12.65
N VAL A 235 8.79 -13.53 13.28
CA VAL A 235 9.19 -13.53 14.70
C VAL A 235 8.00 -13.77 15.60
N ALA A 236 6.83 -13.17 15.33
CA ALA A 236 5.62 -13.40 16.11
C ALA A 236 5.17 -14.86 16.05
N ALA A 237 5.16 -15.46 14.85
CA ALA A 237 4.85 -16.88 14.68
C ALA A 237 5.87 -17.79 15.41
N TYR A 238 7.16 -17.48 15.30
CA TYR A 238 8.22 -18.18 16.02
C TYR A 238 8.03 -18.09 17.55
N SER A 239 7.68 -16.92 18.06
CA SER A 239 7.45 -16.67 19.49
C SER A 239 6.33 -17.53 20.04
N VAL A 240 5.24 -17.71 19.29
CA VAL A 240 4.13 -18.60 19.70
C VAL A 240 4.62 -20.04 19.88
N VAL A 241 5.49 -20.51 18.98
CA VAL A 241 6.09 -21.85 19.08
C VAL A 241 7.01 -21.94 20.30
N VAL A 242 7.97 -21.03 20.43
CA VAL A 242 8.94 -21.04 21.55
C VAL A 242 8.25 -20.97 22.91
N ASN A 243 7.24 -20.12 23.08
CA ASN A 243 6.47 -20.03 24.32
C ASN A 243 5.83 -21.38 24.72
N LYS A 244 5.38 -22.18 23.75
CA LYS A 244 4.86 -23.53 24.02
C LYS A 244 5.97 -24.53 24.33
N LEU A 245 7.16 -24.39 23.74
CA LEU A 245 8.31 -25.23 24.06
C LEU A 245 8.86 -24.96 25.47
N GLU A 246 8.77 -23.71 25.93
CA GLU A 246 9.19 -23.29 27.27
C GLU A 246 8.18 -23.67 28.37
N ASP A 247 6.89 -23.81 28.04
CA ASP A 247 5.86 -24.23 29.01
C ASP A 247 6.11 -25.67 29.47
N PRO A 248 6.45 -25.90 30.77
CA PRO A 248 6.71 -27.24 31.29
C PRO A 248 5.53 -28.22 31.12
N PHE A 249 4.30 -27.71 30.99
CA PHE A 249 3.12 -28.53 30.72
C PHE A 249 3.26 -29.33 29.42
N ASN A 250 3.95 -28.81 28.42
CA ASN A 250 4.09 -29.47 27.12
C ASN A 250 5.17 -30.56 27.09
N ALA A 251 5.90 -30.76 28.19
CA ALA A 251 6.80 -31.88 28.41
C ALA A 251 7.89 -32.06 27.33
N TYR A 252 8.40 -30.95 26.77
CA TYR A 252 9.52 -30.99 25.83
C TYR A 252 10.85 -31.24 26.55
N GLN A 253 11.67 -32.12 25.98
CA GLN A 253 13.02 -32.41 26.42
C GLN A 253 13.95 -32.47 25.22
N ASN A 254 15.19 -32.01 25.37
CA ASN A 254 16.23 -32.05 24.33
C ASN A 254 15.84 -31.35 23.02
N VAL A 255 15.10 -30.23 23.11
CA VAL A 255 14.83 -29.37 21.95
C VAL A 255 15.78 -28.17 21.99
N ALA A 256 16.52 -27.97 20.91
CA ALA A 256 17.38 -26.82 20.71
C ALA A 256 16.64 -25.75 19.91
N TYR A 257 16.56 -24.55 20.44
CA TYR A 257 15.98 -23.37 19.79
C TYR A 257 16.75 -22.12 20.23
N LYS A 258 16.70 -21.07 19.42
CA LYS A 258 17.23 -19.74 19.77
C LYS A 258 16.17 -18.97 20.54
N SER A 259 16.58 -18.04 21.41
CA SER A 259 15.61 -17.14 22.04
C SER A 259 14.97 -16.23 20.99
N VAL A 260 13.78 -15.70 21.29
CA VAL A 260 13.08 -14.76 20.41
C VAL A 260 13.95 -13.52 20.14
N GLU A 261 14.70 -13.04 21.13
CA GLU A 261 15.62 -11.91 21.01
C GLU A 261 16.77 -12.23 20.05
N GLN A 262 17.36 -13.42 20.14
CA GLN A 262 18.42 -13.84 19.22
C GLN A 262 17.91 -13.90 17.78
N VAL A 263 16.71 -14.42 17.55
CA VAL A 263 16.09 -14.45 16.22
C VAL A 263 15.84 -13.04 15.69
N LYS A 264 15.34 -12.13 16.53
CA LYS A 264 15.17 -10.72 16.16
C LYS A 264 16.50 -10.06 15.78
N GLU A 265 17.59 -10.35 16.48
CA GLU A 265 18.91 -9.79 16.18
C GLU A 265 19.49 -10.33 14.87
N LEU A 266 19.23 -11.59 14.52
CA LEU A 266 19.69 -12.20 13.28
C LEU A 266 18.91 -11.74 12.04
N LEU A 267 17.70 -11.20 12.22
CA LEU A 267 16.83 -10.72 11.14
C LEU A 267 16.81 -9.19 10.98
N LYS A 268 17.60 -8.46 11.77
CA LYS A 268 17.87 -7.02 11.57
C LYS A 268 18.88 -6.81 10.45
#